data_AF-A0A8E2F4L3-F1
#
_entry.id   AF-A0A8E2F4L3-F1
#
_cell.length_a   1.000
_cell.length_b   1.000
_cell.length_c   1.000
_cell.angle_alpha   90.00
_cell.angle_beta   90.00
_cell.angle_gamma   90.00
#
_symmetry.space_group_name_H-M   'P 1'
#
loop_
_entity.id
_entity.type
_entity.pdbx_description
1 polymer ?
#
loop_
_entity_poly.entity_id
_entity_poly.type
_entity_poly.pdbx_seq_one_letter_code
_entity_poly.pdbx_strand_id
1 'polypeptide(L)'
;MPPPPRPAARQSSNARSSSKQFQSHRRAGSASDTERGSGDPTLRRRLGEMTKKLENINLKYQNVREVGIQEKESNFDRLKRATDKREKAQDDLIQSLKQQITSLQSISLETSSLRNEISALKDSNARLVAENKTLTASLTSTQNENKTLSTKLAAARSSQPPESKIVPGSAVKPRSVVLPGSAEAAKETQIRQLKEDLYSDLTGLIVRGVKRNDSEDVYDCIQTGRNGTLHFHLAVSSPDADKPAYEDAEFAYTPLLDENRDRDLLDILPDYLTEEICFPRSHAAKFYAKVVDCMTKRIVVEED
;
A
#
# COMPACT_ATOMS: atom_id res chain seq x y z
N MET A 1 -3.20 -26.92 -15.59
CA MET A 1 -3.80 -26.91 -16.95
C MET A 1 -2.70 -26.56 -17.94
N PRO A 2 -2.42 -27.40 -18.95
CA PRO A 2 -1.38 -27.11 -19.95
C PRO A 2 -1.90 -26.17 -21.05
N PRO A 3 -1.03 -25.36 -21.69
CA PRO A 3 -1.45 -24.42 -22.73
C PRO A 3 -1.68 -25.11 -24.09
N PRO A 4 -2.52 -24.55 -24.97
CA PRO A 4 -2.88 -25.16 -26.26
C PRO A 4 -1.75 -25.05 -27.31
N PRO A 5 -1.70 -25.96 -28.30
CA PRO A 5 -0.63 -25.99 -29.30
C PRO A 5 -0.83 -24.93 -30.39
N ARG A 6 0.28 -24.37 -30.89
CA ARG A 6 0.33 -23.40 -31.99
C ARG A 6 -0.06 -24.05 -33.33
N PRO A 7 -0.72 -23.31 -34.25
CA PRO A 7 -1.02 -23.83 -35.59
C PRO A 7 0.22 -23.81 -36.49
N ALA A 8 0.45 -24.93 -37.17
CA ALA A 8 1.47 -25.08 -38.21
C ALA A 8 1.09 -24.30 -39.48
N ALA A 9 2.04 -23.57 -40.05
CA ALA A 9 1.88 -22.83 -41.29
C ALA A 9 1.72 -23.80 -42.48
N ARG A 10 0.57 -23.69 -43.16
CA ARG A 10 0.26 -24.32 -44.45
C ARG A 10 1.20 -23.77 -45.53
N GLN A 11 1.99 -24.64 -46.16
CA GLN A 11 2.63 -24.37 -47.45
C GLN A 11 1.54 -24.35 -48.54
N SER A 12 1.37 -23.20 -49.19
CA SER A 12 0.55 -23.05 -50.39
C SER A 12 1.37 -23.40 -51.63
N SER A 13 1.22 -24.61 -52.13
CA SER A 13 1.62 -24.99 -53.49
C SER A 13 0.55 -24.51 -54.47
N ASN A 14 0.86 -23.44 -55.21
CA ASN A 14 0.01 -23.00 -56.32
C ASN A 14 0.44 -23.68 -57.63
N ALA A 15 -0.59 -24.19 -58.31
CA ALA A 15 -0.61 -25.10 -59.43
C ALA A 15 -0.04 -24.54 -60.74
N ARG A 16 0.21 -25.45 -61.71
CA ARG A 16 -0.29 -25.30 -63.08
C ARG A 16 -0.31 -26.63 -63.84
N SER A 17 -1.51 -27.14 -64.02
CA SER A 17 -1.90 -28.15 -64.99
C SER A 17 -2.60 -27.45 -66.16
N SER A 18 -2.11 -27.65 -67.40
CA SER A 18 -2.94 -27.84 -68.60
C SER A 18 -2.05 -28.01 -69.83
N SER A 19 -1.74 -29.26 -70.17
CA SER A 19 -1.32 -29.65 -71.52
C SER A 19 -2.58 -30.01 -72.30
N LYS A 20 -2.95 -29.19 -73.30
CA LYS A 20 -3.85 -29.59 -74.39
C LYS A 20 -3.35 -29.02 -75.71
N GLN A 21 -3.25 -29.93 -76.68
CA GLN A 21 -2.83 -29.79 -78.07
C GLN A 21 -3.66 -28.77 -78.85
N PHE A 22 -3.08 -28.22 -79.94
CA PHE A 22 -3.82 -28.05 -81.20
C PHE A 22 -2.89 -28.16 -82.43
N GLN A 23 -3.12 -29.23 -83.18
CA GLN A 23 -3.28 -29.34 -84.63
C GLN A 23 -2.27 -28.66 -85.58
N SER A 24 -1.48 -29.54 -86.21
CA SER A 24 -0.93 -29.41 -87.56
C SER A 24 -2.06 -29.48 -88.59
N HIS A 25 -2.14 -28.51 -89.52
CA HIS A 25 -2.65 -28.66 -90.89
C HIS A 25 -1.95 -27.65 -91.84
N ARG A 26 -1.71 -28.12 -93.07
CA ARG A 26 -0.81 -27.63 -94.12
C ARG A 26 -1.30 -26.37 -94.87
N ARG A 27 -0.40 -25.56 -95.46
CA ARG A 27 -0.40 -25.21 -96.90
C ARG A 27 0.90 -24.49 -97.34
N ALA A 28 1.25 -24.69 -98.61
CA ALA A 28 2.51 -24.44 -99.31
C ALA A 28 2.79 -22.99 -99.77
N GLY A 29 4.04 -22.77 -100.23
CA GLY A 29 4.50 -21.61 -101.03
C GLY A 29 5.90 -21.16 -100.59
N SER A 30 6.99 -21.76 -101.08
CA SER A 30 7.68 -21.40 -102.32
C SER A 30 8.14 -19.94 -102.38
N ALA A 31 9.43 -19.70 -102.08
CA ALA A 31 10.34 -18.84 -102.83
C ALA A 31 11.64 -18.66 -102.01
N SER A 32 12.63 -19.50 -102.27
CA SER A 32 14.01 -19.01 -102.28
C SER A 32 14.17 -18.27 -103.61
N ASP A 33 14.66 -17.03 -103.60
CA ASP A 33 16.04 -16.73 -104.00
C ASP A 33 16.23 -15.24 -104.36
N THR A 34 17.40 -14.72 -103.98
CA THR A 34 18.13 -13.55 -104.54
C THR A 34 17.45 -12.17 -104.54
N GLU A 35 17.85 -11.26 -103.66
CA GLU A 35 19.01 -10.33 -103.78
C GLU A 35 18.70 -9.02 -104.55
N ARG A 36 19.12 -7.91 -103.90
CA ARG A 36 19.43 -6.56 -104.45
C ARG A 36 18.32 -5.53 -104.55
N GLY A 37 18.37 -4.57 -103.62
CA GLY A 37 18.00 -3.18 -103.88
C GLY A 37 17.02 -2.58 -102.89
N SER A 38 17.51 -1.69 -102.02
CA SER A 38 16.75 -0.85 -101.07
C SER A 38 16.28 -1.58 -99.80
N GLY A 39 16.76 -1.11 -98.64
CA GLY A 39 16.40 -1.66 -97.34
C GLY A 39 14.90 -1.60 -97.10
N ASP A 40 14.26 -2.77 -97.09
CA ASP A 40 12.82 -2.93 -96.89
C ASP A 40 12.38 -2.22 -95.58
N PRO A 41 11.61 -1.11 -95.69
CA PRO A 41 11.17 -0.34 -94.54
C PRO A 41 10.36 -1.16 -93.53
N THR A 42 9.69 -2.21 -94.00
CA THR A 42 8.86 -3.08 -93.17
C THR A 42 9.71 -4.02 -92.30
N LEU A 43 10.81 -4.56 -92.84
CA LEU A 43 11.79 -5.34 -92.09
C LEU A 43 12.51 -4.48 -91.06
N ARG A 44 12.92 -3.26 -91.42
CA ARG A 44 13.57 -2.33 -90.49
C ARG A 44 12.65 -1.93 -89.32
N ARG A 45 11.36 -1.68 -89.61
CA ARG A 45 10.35 -1.41 -88.58
C ARG A 45 10.13 -2.62 -87.67
N ARG A 46 10.00 -3.82 -88.21
CA ARG A 46 9.90 -5.07 -87.41
C ARG A 46 11.13 -5.29 -86.54
N LEU A 47 12.33 -5.04 -87.07
CA LEU A 47 13.57 -5.15 -86.30
C LEU A 47 13.58 -4.17 -85.13
N GLY A 48 13.23 -2.90 -85.37
CA GLY A 48 13.08 -1.90 -84.30
C GLY A 48 12.00 -2.25 -83.27
N GLU A 49 10.86 -2.79 -83.70
CA GLU A 49 9.80 -3.28 -82.80
C GLU A 49 10.26 -4.49 -81.97
N MET A 50 11.05 -5.41 -82.56
CA MET A 50 11.63 -6.54 -81.85
C MET A 50 12.70 -6.12 -80.85
N THR A 51 13.59 -5.18 -81.22
CA THR A 51 14.57 -4.60 -80.31
C THR A 51 13.88 -3.93 -79.12
N LYS A 52 12.86 -3.11 -79.36
CA LYS A 52 12.05 -2.50 -78.29
C LYS A 52 11.37 -3.53 -77.38
N LYS A 53 10.85 -4.63 -77.95
CA LYS A 53 10.27 -5.72 -77.15
C LYS A 53 11.32 -6.40 -76.27
N LEU A 54 12.52 -6.62 -76.80
CA LEU A 54 13.62 -7.26 -76.08
C LEU A 54 14.11 -6.36 -74.93
N GLU A 55 14.30 -5.06 -75.19
CA GLU A 55 14.62 -4.05 -74.16
C GLU A 55 13.53 -3.98 -73.09
N ASN A 56 12.25 -3.96 -73.48
CA ASN A 56 11.13 -3.95 -72.54
C ASN A 56 11.08 -5.23 -71.67
N ILE A 57 11.36 -6.40 -72.25
CA ILE A 57 11.44 -7.65 -71.50
C ILE A 57 12.63 -7.63 -70.52
N ASN A 58 13.79 -7.12 -70.95
CA ASN A 58 14.95 -6.98 -70.07
C ASN A 58 14.69 -6.03 -68.90
N LEU A 59 14.06 -4.87 -69.15
CA LEU A 59 13.65 -3.93 -68.10
C LEU A 59 12.65 -4.56 -67.13
N LYS A 60 11.63 -5.27 -67.63
CA LYS A 60 10.67 -5.99 -66.77
C LYS A 60 11.35 -7.07 -65.94
N TYR A 61 12.31 -7.80 -66.52
CA TYR A 61 13.06 -8.82 -65.79
C TYR A 61 13.92 -8.21 -64.68
N GLN A 62 14.64 -7.12 -64.98
CA GLN A 62 15.42 -6.39 -63.99
C GLN A 62 14.54 -5.85 -62.87
N ASN A 63 13.41 -5.20 -63.20
CA ASN A 63 12.46 -4.70 -62.21
C ASN A 63 11.91 -5.81 -61.31
N VAL A 64 11.49 -6.94 -61.88
CA VAL A 64 10.98 -8.08 -61.08
C VAL A 64 12.08 -8.68 -60.21
N ARG A 65 13.32 -8.76 -60.72
CA ARG A 65 14.47 -9.23 -59.95
C ARG A 65 14.77 -8.30 -58.78
N GLU A 66 14.79 -6.99 -59.01
CA GLU A 66 15.05 -5.97 -57.98
C GLU A 66 13.96 -5.96 -56.91
N VAL A 67 12.68 -5.95 -57.31
CA VAL A 67 11.55 -6.04 -56.38
C VAL A 67 11.64 -7.34 -55.57
N GLY A 68 11.97 -8.46 -56.20
CA GLY A 68 12.12 -9.74 -55.51
C GLY A 68 13.30 -9.78 -54.52
N ILE A 69 14.36 -8.99 -54.75
CA ILE A 69 15.48 -8.85 -53.79
C ILE A 69 15.06 -7.92 -52.66
N GLN A 70 14.49 -6.75 -52.97
CA GLN A 70 14.04 -5.77 -51.98
C GLN A 70 12.96 -6.34 -51.04
N GLU A 71 12.01 -7.12 -51.56
CA GLU A 71 10.99 -7.77 -50.75
C GLU A 71 11.59 -8.80 -49.79
N LYS A 72 12.59 -9.57 -50.23
CA LYS A 72 13.31 -10.54 -49.38
C LYS A 72 14.10 -9.85 -48.30
N GLU A 73 14.83 -8.79 -48.63
CA GLU A 73 15.60 -7.99 -47.67
C GLU A 73 14.67 -7.34 -46.64
N SER A 74 13.59 -6.71 -47.09
CA SER A 74 12.57 -6.12 -46.22
C SER A 74 11.90 -7.14 -45.30
N ASN A 75 11.59 -8.34 -45.81
CA ASN A 75 11.02 -9.42 -44.99
C ASN A 75 12.05 -9.94 -43.97
N PHE A 76 13.29 -10.16 -44.38
CA PHE A 76 14.38 -10.56 -43.49
C PHE A 76 14.59 -9.54 -42.37
N ASP A 77 14.65 -8.24 -42.70
CA ASP A 77 14.81 -7.17 -41.72
C ASP A 77 13.62 -7.08 -40.75
N ARG A 78 12.40 -7.27 -41.25
CA ARG A 78 11.20 -7.33 -40.39
C ARG A 78 11.26 -8.50 -39.43
N LEU A 79 11.63 -9.69 -39.93
CA LEU A 79 11.75 -10.89 -39.09
C LEU A 79 12.85 -10.70 -38.04
N LYS A 80 14.02 -10.20 -38.44
CA LYS A 80 15.13 -9.90 -37.54
C LYS A 80 14.74 -8.91 -36.45
N ARG A 81 14.10 -7.79 -36.81
CA ARG A 81 13.61 -6.82 -35.82
C ARG A 81 12.57 -7.43 -34.89
N ALA A 82 11.71 -8.30 -35.38
CA ALA A 82 10.70 -8.98 -34.56
C ALA A 82 11.33 -10.00 -33.60
N THR A 83 12.37 -10.74 -34.03
CA THR A 83 13.12 -11.65 -33.16
C THR A 83 13.89 -10.88 -32.09
N ASP A 84 14.61 -9.82 -32.46
CA ASP A 84 15.39 -9.02 -31.51
C ASP A 84 14.49 -8.35 -30.46
N LYS A 85 13.32 -7.84 -30.88
CA LYS A 85 12.32 -7.29 -29.95
C LYS A 85 11.77 -8.35 -29.00
N ARG A 86 11.50 -9.56 -29.51
CA ARG A 86 10.99 -10.66 -28.71
C ARG A 86 12.04 -11.15 -27.72
N GLU A 87 13.31 -11.21 -28.10
CA GLU A 87 14.42 -11.57 -27.22
C GLU A 87 14.57 -10.56 -26.10
N LYS A 88 14.60 -9.26 -26.42
CA LYS A 88 14.62 -8.20 -25.40
C LYS A 88 13.45 -8.29 -24.43
N ALA A 89 12.23 -8.44 -24.94
CA ALA A 89 11.05 -8.59 -24.08
C ALA A 89 11.09 -9.85 -23.20
N GLN A 90 11.71 -10.94 -23.68
CA GLN A 90 11.93 -12.15 -22.89
C GLN A 90 12.98 -11.92 -21.80
N ASP A 91 14.08 -11.24 -22.11
CA ASP A 91 15.14 -10.91 -21.15
C ASP A 91 14.63 -9.97 -20.06
N ASP A 92 13.86 -8.94 -20.42
CA ASP A 92 13.22 -8.01 -19.48
C ASP A 92 12.26 -8.77 -18.53
N LEU A 93 11.48 -9.71 -19.07
CA LEU A 93 10.60 -10.56 -18.28
C LEU A 93 11.38 -11.48 -17.33
N ILE A 94 12.47 -12.10 -17.81
CA ILE A 94 13.34 -12.95 -16.98
C ILE A 94 13.96 -12.12 -15.86
N GLN A 95 14.40 -10.90 -16.15
CA GLN A 95 14.96 -9.99 -15.16
C GLN A 95 13.91 -9.62 -14.10
N SER A 96 12.71 -9.23 -14.53
CA SER A 96 11.60 -8.92 -13.62
C SER A 96 11.22 -10.12 -12.74
N LEU A 97 11.17 -11.33 -13.30
CA LEU A 97 10.85 -12.53 -12.53
C LEU A 97 11.95 -12.87 -11.52
N LYS A 98 13.23 -12.70 -11.90
CA LYS A 98 14.35 -12.87 -10.96
C LYS A 98 14.28 -11.87 -9.80
N GLN A 99 13.99 -10.60 -10.09
CA GLN A 99 13.80 -9.57 -9.06
C GLN A 99 12.65 -9.92 -8.12
N GLN A 100 11.53 -10.40 -8.65
CA GLN A 100 10.40 -10.87 -7.83
C GLN A 100 10.80 -12.06 -6.95
N ILE A 101 11.55 -13.03 -7.48
CA ILE A 101 12.04 -14.18 -6.68
C ILE A 101 12.94 -13.70 -5.54
N THR A 102 13.87 -12.78 -5.79
CA THR A 102 14.76 -12.26 -4.74
C THR A 102 13.98 -11.50 -3.67
N SER A 103 12.96 -10.73 -4.06
CA SER A 103 12.08 -10.02 -3.13
C SER A 103 11.22 -10.99 -2.31
N LEU A 104 10.67 -12.03 -2.93
CA LEU A 104 9.92 -13.08 -2.21
C LEU A 104 10.83 -13.84 -1.24
N GLN A 105 12.09 -14.09 -1.60
CA GLN A 105 13.06 -14.72 -0.71
C GLN A 105 13.38 -13.83 0.49
N SER A 106 13.57 -12.51 0.32
CA SER A 106 13.81 -11.60 1.44
C SER A 106 12.60 -11.52 2.37
N ILE A 107 11.40 -11.40 1.82
CA ILE A 107 10.15 -11.38 2.61
C ILE A 107 9.96 -12.71 3.37
N SER A 108 10.32 -13.85 2.76
CA SER A 108 10.26 -15.15 3.41
C SER A 108 11.21 -15.24 4.62
N LEU A 109 12.44 -14.72 4.49
CA LEU A 109 13.41 -14.64 5.58
C LEU A 109 12.90 -13.75 6.71
N GLU A 110 12.38 -12.56 6.40
CA GLU A 110 11.80 -11.64 7.38
C GLU A 110 10.56 -12.24 8.07
N THR A 111 9.70 -12.91 7.33
CA THR A 111 8.55 -13.62 7.91
C THR A 111 9.01 -14.72 8.87
N SER A 112 10.12 -15.40 8.57
CA SER A 112 10.67 -16.42 9.46
C SER A 112 11.28 -15.83 10.74
N SER A 113 11.96 -14.67 10.65
CA SER A 113 12.52 -13.99 11.83
C SER A 113 11.41 -13.43 12.73
N LEU A 114 10.41 -12.76 12.15
CA LEU A 114 9.25 -12.26 12.89
C LEU A 114 8.48 -13.39 13.59
N ARG A 115 8.34 -14.55 12.95
CA ARG A 115 7.73 -15.73 13.61
C ARG A 115 8.53 -16.19 14.83
N ASN A 116 9.85 -16.19 14.74
CA ASN A 116 10.70 -16.55 15.88
C ASN A 116 10.57 -15.53 17.01
N GLU A 117 10.56 -14.22 16.70
CA GLU A 117 10.35 -13.16 17.68
C GLU A 117 8.98 -13.26 18.35
N ILE A 118 7.91 -13.50 17.58
CA ILE A 118 6.55 -13.72 18.13
C ILE A 118 6.55 -14.92 19.08
N SER A 119 7.24 -16.00 18.73
CA SER A 119 7.33 -17.18 19.62
C SER A 119 8.06 -16.87 20.92
N ALA A 120 9.18 -16.13 20.85
CA ALA A 120 9.96 -15.74 22.03
C ALA A 120 9.18 -14.76 22.92
N LEU A 121 8.49 -13.78 22.33
CA LEU A 121 7.63 -12.83 23.05
C LEU A 121 6.45 -13.55 23.71
N LYS A 122 5.87 -14.54 23.04
CA LYS A 122 4.79 -15.36 23.61
C LYS A 122 5.25 -16.15 24.83
N ASP A 123 6.44 -16.75 24.76
CA ASP A 123 7.02 -17.48 25.89
C ASP A 123 7.37 -16.54 27.06
N SER A 124 7.92 -15.36 26.77
CA SER A 124 8.20 -14.32 27.76
C SER A 124 6.91 -13.84 28.44
N ASN A 125 5.86 -13.58 27.68
CA ASN A 125 4.57 -13.17 28.21
C ASN A 125 3.95 -14.27 29.09
N ALA A 126 4.03 -15.54 28.67
CA ALA A 126 3.57 -16.67 29.48
C ALA A 126 4.33 -16.76 30.82
N ARG A 127 5.64 -16.48 30.83
CA ARG A 127 6.44 -16.41 32.06
C ARG A 127 6.03 -15.24 32.95
N LEU A 128 5.88 -14.04 32.40
CA LEU A 128 5.46 -12.85 33.15
C LEU A 128 4.05 -12.99 33.74
N VAL A 129 3.14 -13.66 33.02
CA VAL A 129 1.80 -13.99 33.53
C VAL A 129 1.89 -14.97 34.71
N ALA A 130 2.73 -15.99 34.60
CA ALA A 130 2.96 -16.93 35.71
C ALA A 130 3.57 -16.23 36.93
N GLU A 131 4.56 -15.37 36.73
CA GLU A 131 5.20 -14.59 37.79
C GLU A 131 4.20 -13.64 38.46
N ASN A 132 3.42 -12.88 37.70
CA ASN A 132 2.35 -12.03 38.24
C ASN A 132 1.36 -12.83 39.09
N LYS A 133 0.99 -14.04 38.67
CA LYS A 133 0.12 -14.92 39.44
C LYS A 133 0.77 -15.32 40.77
N THR A 134 2.07 -15.65 40.77
CA THR A 134 2.80 -15.98 42.00
C THR A 134 2.94 -14.80 42.94
N LEU A 135 3.27 -13.61 42.42
CA LEU A 135 3.39 -12.37 43.20
C LEU A 135 2.04 -11.97 43.79
N THR A 136 0.95 -12.10 43.04
CA THR A 136 -0.42 -11.85 43.54
C THR A 136 -0.78 -12.83 44.67
N ALA A 137 -0.42 -14.11 44.55
CA ALA A 137 -0.61 -15.09 45.61
C ALA A 137 0.22 -14.76 46.87
N SER A 138 1.47 -14.31 46.69
CA SER A 138 2.32 -13.86 47.81
C SER A 138 1.77 -12.60 48.48
N LEU A 139 1.32 -11.61 47.69
CA LEU A 139 0.73 -10.37 48.20
C LEU A 139 -0.54 -10.64 49.01
N THR A 140 -1.42 -11.52 48.53
CA THR A 140 -2.63 -11.90 49.25
C THR A 140 -2.31 -12.66 50.54
N SER A 141 -1.30 -13.54 50.52
CA SER A 141 -0.82 -14.24 51.72
C SER A 141 -0.30 -13.26 52.78
N THR A 142 0.59 -12.33 52.40
CA THR A 142 1.14 -11.31 53.30
C THR A 142 0.08 -10.32 53.81
N GLN A 143 -0.91 -9.96 52.98
CA GLN A 143 -2.07 -9.17 53.44
C GLN A 143 -2.90 -9.91 54.50
N ASN A 144 -3.11 -11.22 54.34
CA ASN A 144 -3.85 -12.02 55.32
C ASN A 144 -3.06 -12.18 56.62
N GLU A 145 -1.75 -12.34 56.54
CA GLU A 145 -0.87 -12.38 57.70
C GLU A 145 -0.88 -11.03 58.45
N ASN A 146 -0.73 -9.90 57.73
CA ASN A 146 -0.83 -8.56 58.32
C ASN A 146 -2.18 -8.32 59.01
N LYS A 147 -3.30 -8.74 58.40
CA LYS A 147 -4.62 -8.67 59.04
C LYS A 147 -4.64 -9.48 60.33
N THR A 148 -4.08 -10.68 60.31
CA THR A 148 -4.01 -11.57 61.49
C THR A 148 -3.12 -11.00 62.59
N LEU A 149 -1.98 -10.41 62.24
CA LEU A 149 -1.09 -9.74 63.19
C LEU A 149 -1.77 -8.49 63.77
N SER A 150 -2.45 -7.70 62.95
CA SER A 150 -3.20 -6.52 63.38
C SER A 150 -4.33 -6.88 64.35
N THR A 151 -5.06 -7.97 64.11
CA THR A 151 -6.11 -8.43 65.04
C THR A 151 -5.52 -8.95 66.34
N LYS A 152 -4.42 -9.71 66.28
CA LYS A 152 -3.67 -10.15 67.48
C LYS A 152 -3.15 -8.96 68.30
N LEU A 153 -2.63 -7.93 67.63
CA LEU A 153 -2.10 -6.73 68.27
C LEU A 153 -3.24 -5.92 68.94
N ALA A 154 -4.39 -5.77 68.27
CA ALA A 154 -5.58 -5.16 68.86
C ALA A 154 -6.08 -5.95 70.08
N ALA A 155 -6.11 -7.29 70.01
CA ALA A 155 -6.49 -8.14 71.13
C ALA A 155 -5.50 -8.02 72.31
N ALA A 156 -4.19 -8.01 72.05
CA ALA A 156 -3.16 -7.82 73.08
C ALA A 156 -3.25 -6.44 73.75
N ARG A 157 -3.56 -5.38 72.99
CA ARG A 157 -3.84 -4.05 73.54
C ARG A 157 -5.11 -4.01 74.40
N SER A 158 -6.11 -4.84 74.09
CA SER A 158 -7.34 -4.94 74.90
C SER A 158 -7.20 -5.84 76.15
N SER A 159 -6.17 -6.69 76.22
CA SER A 159 -5.92 -7.57 77.36
C SER A 159 -4.86 -7.05 78.34
N GLN A 160 -4.28 -5.86 78.11
CA GLN A 160 -3.51 -5.16 79.14
C GLN A 160 -4.45 -4.69 80.27
N PRO A 161 -4.08 -4.85 81.55
CA PRO A 161 -4.88 -4.36 82.66
C PRO A 161 -5.03 -2.83 82.59
N PRO A 162 -6.17 -2.27 83.03
CA PRO A 162 -6.42 -0.84 82.93
C PRO A 162 -5.49 -0.09 83.89
N GLU A 163 -4.51 0.64 83.36
CA GLU A 163 -4.14 1.87 84.02
C GLU A 163 -5.34 2.81 83.92
N SER A 164 -5.83 3.19 85.09
CA SER A 164 -7.02 3.99 85.31
C SER A 164 -6.96 5.31 84.55
N LYS A 165 -7.83 5.47 83.55
CA LYS A 165 -8.52 6.74 83.28
C LYS A 165 -9.78 6.52 82.44
N ILE A 166 -10.84 7.05 83.02
CA ILE A 166 -12.25 7.01 82.62
C ILE A 166 -12.47 7.82 81.35
N VAL A 167 -13.05 7.21 80.29
CA VAL A 167 -14.09 7.86 79.46
C VAL A 167 -14.88 6.82 78.61
N PRO A 168 -16.22 6.84 78.58
CA PRO A 168 -17.05 5.89 77.84
C PRO A 168 -17.56 6.44 76.48
N GLY A 169 -17.68 5.56 75.48
CA GLY A 169 -18.34 5.83 74.19
C GLY A 169 -17.77 4.95 73.07
N SER A 170 -18.20 3.70 72.90
CA SER A 170 -19.39 3.24 72.15
C SER A 170 -19.28 3.38 70.61
N ALA A 171 -19.55 2.24 69.95
CA ALA A 171 -19.88 2.03 68.53
C ALA A 171 -18.74 1.91 67.50
N VAL A 172 -18.15 0.71 67.45
CA VAL A 172 -17.55 0.12 66.24
C VAL A 172 -18.66 -0.17 65.20
N LYS A 173 -18.49 0.32 63.97
CA LYS A 173 -19.29 -0.07 62.80
C LYS A 173 -18.38 -0.22 61.56
N PRO A 174 -17.98 -1.44 61.16
CA PRO A 174 -17.53 -1.69 59.80
C PRO A 174 -18.75 -2.08 58.96
N ARG A 175 -19.34 -1.11 58.26
CA ARG A 175 -20.24 -1.40 57.14
C ARG A 175 -19.42 -1.37 55.85
N SER A 176 -18.85 -2.50 55.46
CA SER A 176 -18.54 -2.75 54.05
C SER A 176 -19.76 -3.39 53.42
N VAL A 177 -20.75 -2.55 53.09
CA VAL A 177 -21.81 -2.95 52.17
C VAL A 177 -21.16 -2.99 50.79
N VAL A 178 -20.99 -4.20 50.25
CA VAL A 178 -20.75 -4.37 48.81
C VAL A 178 -22.02 -3.88 48.13
N LEU A 179 -21.98 -2.66 47.62
CA LEU A 179 -23.08 -2.01 46.92
C LEU A 179 -23.35 -2.77 45.60
N PRO A 180 -24.61 -3.12 45.28
CA PRO A 180 -24.99 -3.77 44.02
C PRO A 180 -24.81 -2.89 42.77
N GLY A 181 -24.34 -1.64 42.91
CA GLY A 181 -24.08 -0.71 41.79
C GLY A 181 -22.73 -0.88 41.08
N SER A 182 -21.81 -1.70 41.61
CA SER A 182 -20.47 -1.86 40.99
C SER A 182 -20.52 -2.57 39.64
N ALA A 183 -21.48 -3.46 39.42
CA ALA A 183 -21.60 -4.22 38.17
C ALA A 183 -22.18 -3.37 37.03
N GLU A 184 -23.08 -2.44 37.34
CA GLU A 184 -23.69 -1.54 36.37
C GLU A 184 -22.72 -0.42 35.97
N ALA A 185 -22.00 0.15 36.94
CA ALA A 185 -20.92 1.12 36.68
C ALA A 185 -19.76 0.50 35.87
N ALA A 186 -19.43 -0.77 36.09
CA ALA A 186 -18.42 -1.49 35.29
C ALA A 186 -18.87 -1.68 33.85
N LYS A 187 -20.14 -2.03 33.61
CA LYS A 187 -20.70 -2.15 32.26
C LYS A 187 -20.75 -0.80 31.54
N GLU A 188 -21.13 0.26 32.23
CA GLU A 188 -21.17 1.61 31.64
C GLU A 188 -19.76 2.09 31.25
N THR A 189 -18.76 1.80 32.08
CA THR A 189 -17.35 2.10 31.78
C THR A 189 -16.87 1.32 30.55
N GLN A 190 -17.22 0.02 30.46
CA GLN A 190 -16.89 -0.79 29.29
C GLN A 190 -17.54 -0.25 28.00
N ILE A 191 -18.81 0.16 28.07
CA ILE A 191 -19.52 0.75 26.92
C ILE A 191 -18.88 2.07 26.49
N ARG A 192 -18.42 2.91 27.44
CA ARG A 192 -17.70 4.16 27.11
C ARG A 192 -16.38 3.88 26.41
N GLN A 193 -15.61 2.91 26.91
CA GLN A 193 -14.37 2.49 26.26
C GLN A 193 -14.61 2.00 24.83
N LEU A 194 -15.60 1.13 24.61
CA LEU A 194 -15.91 0.62 23.27
C LEU A 194 -16.33 1.72 22.29
N LYS A 195 -17.00 2.77 22.77
CA LYS A 195 -17.33 3.94 21.94
C LYS A 195 -16.07 4.72 21.57
N GLU A 196 -15.17 4.92 22.52
CA GLU A 196 -13.89 5.61 22.30
C GLU A 196 -12.99 4.82 21.35
N ASP A 197 -12.86 3.50 21.53
CA ASP A 197 -12.11 2.61 20.66
C ASP A 197 -12.63 2.69 19.21
N LEU A 198 -13.95 2.67 19.01
CA LEU A 198 -14.55 2.83 17.69
C LEU A 198 -14.22 4.19 17.06
N TYR A 199 -14.29 5.28 17.83
CA TYR A 199 -13.91 6.60 17.32
C TYR A 199 -12.42 6.65 16.98
N SER A 200 -11.55 6.08 17.83
CA SER A 200 -10.13 5.95 17.57
C SER A 200 -9.86 5.19 16.27
N ASP A 201 -10.51 4.05 16.05
CA ASP A 201 -10.34 3.24 14.83
C ASP A 201 -10.79 3.97 13.56
N LEU A 202 -11.86 4.76 13.63
CA LEU A 202 -12.41 5.49 12.48
C LEU A 202 -11.62 6.76 12.14
N THR A 203 -11.08 7.43 13.16
CA THR A 203 -10.52 8.79 13.04
C THR A 203 -9.00 8.82 13.17
N GLY A 204 -8.41 7.77 13.73
CA GLY A 204 -7.00 7.73 14.12
C GLY A 204 -6.64 8.67 15.29
N LEU A 205 -7.64 9.29 15.93
CA LEU A 205 -7.47 10.19 17.07
C LEU A 205 -7.65 9.43 18.38
N ILE A 206 -6.63 9.44 19.22
CA ILE A 206 -6.61 8.79 20.53
C ILE A 206 -6.61 9.88 21.60
N VAL A 207 -7.57 9.84 22.54
CA VAL A 207 -7.58 10.72 23.71
C VAL A 207 -7.03 9.95 24.90
N ARG A 208 -5.77 10.18 25.27
CA ARG A 208 -5.08 9.40 26.32
C ARG A 208 -5.59 9.69 27.72
N GLY A 209 -6.05 10.91 27.95
CA GLY A 209 -6.50 11.35 29.26
C GLY A 209 -7.07 12.74 29.21
N VAL A 210 -7.87 13.05 30.23
CA VAL A 210 -8.45 14.37 30.44
C VAL A 210 -8.05 14.84 31.83
N LYS A 211 -7.43 16.02 31.90
CA LYS A 211 -7.13 16.72 33.14
C LYS A 211 -8.13 17.86 33.29
N ARG A 212 -9.03 17.72 34.26
CA ARG A 212 -9.99 18.76 34.62
C ARG A 212 -9.36 19.69 35.64
N ASN A 213 -9.18 20.96 35.28
CA ASN A 213 -8.82 22.03 36.18
C ASN A 213 -10.06 22.89 36.47
N ASP A 214 -9.97 23.77 37.47
CA ASP A 214 -11.09 24.65 37.85
C ASP A 214 -11.48 25.64 36.73
N SER A 215 -10.57 25.93 35.81
CA SER A 215 -10.75 26.87 34.69
C SER A 215 -10.90 26.20 33.32
N GLU A 216 -10.30 25.03 33.10
CA GLU A 216 -10.20 24.40 31.78
C GLU A 216 -10.10 22.87 31.86
N ASP A 217 -10.68 22.19 30.87
CA ASP A 217 -10.50 20.76 30.63
C ASP A 217 -9.40 20.58 29.57
N VAL A 218 -8.26 20.00 29.96
CA VAL A 218 -7.12 19.73 29.07
C VAL A 218 -7.13 18.27 28.62
N TYR A 219 -7.21 18.07 27.30
CA TYR A 219 -7.23 16.78 26.65
C TYR A 219 -5.83 16.46 26.10
N ASP A 220 -5.30 15.28 26.43
CA ASP A 220 -4.06 14.74 25.86
C ASP A 220 -4.40 13.89 24.63
N CYS A 221 -4.03 14.36 23.44
CA CYS A 221 -4.46 13.82 22.16
C CYS A 221 -3.29 13.34 21.29
N ILE A 222 -3.41 12.15 20.72
CA ILE A 222 -2.50 11.64 19.70
C ILE A 222 -3.28 11.39 18.42
N GLN A 223 -2.92 12.10 17.34
CA GLN A 223 -3.37 11.76 16.01
C GLN A 223 -2.36 10.85 15.33
N THR A 224 -2.83 9.70 14.87
CA THR A 224 -2.03 8.75 14.09
C THR A 224 -2.35 8.87 12.59
N GLY A 225 -1.36 8.59 11.75
CA GLY A 225 -1.52 8.57 10.31
C GLY A 225 -0.37 7.89 9.58
N ARG A 226 -0.40 7.94 8.25
CA ARG A 226 0.65 7.36 7.39
C ARG A 226 1.97 8.11 7.51
N ASN A 227 1.89 9.41 7.78
CA ASN A 227 3.06 10.29 7.87
C ASN A 227 3.64 10.37 9.30
N GLY A 228 3.15 9.55 10.23
CA GLY A 228 3.65 9.48 11.61
C GLY A 228 2.56 9.68 12.66
N THR A 229 2.93 10.25 13.81
CA THR A 229 2.02 10.55 14.92
C THR A 229 2.22 11.98 15.40
N LEU A 230 1.13 12.75 15.49
CA LEU A 230 1.13 14.10 16.04
C LEU A 230 0.57 14.06 17.45
N HIS A 231 1.38 14.45 18.43
CA HIS A 231 1.00 14.55 19.83
C HIS A 231 0.69 16.02 20.16
N PHE A 232 -0.45 16.30 20.79
CA PHE A 232 -0.84 17.65 21.17
C PHE A 232 -1.78 17.65 22.38
N HIS A 233 -1.83 18.79 23.08
CA HIS A 233 -2.90 19.08 24.04
C HIS A 233 -3.94 19.97 23.41
N LEU A 234 -5.19 19.75 23.82
CA LEU A 234 -6.31 20.60 23.47
C LEU A 234 -7.00 21.03 24.76
N ALA A 235 -6.99 22.31 25.09
CA ALA A 235 -7.66 22.84 26.27
C ALA A 235 -8.98 23.51 25.88
N VAL A 236 -10.02 23.25 26.67
CA VAL A 236 -11.36 23.84 26.50
C VAL A 236 -11.73 24.55 27.78
N SER A 237 -12.08 25.83 27.69
CA SER A 237 -12.55 26.59 28.86
C SER A 237 -13.78 25.92 29.48
N SER A 238 -13.70 25.63 30.79
CA SER A 238 -14.76 24.92 31.51
C SER A 238 -15.98 25.82 31.67
N PRO A 239 -17.21 25.33 31.43
CA PRO A 239 -18.43 26.14 31.46
C PRO A 239 -18.88 26.60 32.87
N ASP A 240 -18.12 26.28 33.92
CA ASP A 240 -18.45 26.62 35.32
C ASP A 240 -18.01 28.03 35.75
N ALA A 241 -17.21 28.73 34.94
CA ALA A 241 -16.93 30.15 35.09
C ALA A 241 -17.67 30.95 34.00
N ASP A 242 -18.79 31.57 34.35
CA ASP A 242 -19.55 32.52 33.53
C ASP A 242 -19.82 32.11 32.06
N LYS A 243 -20.62 31.04 31.89
CA LYS A 243 -21.20 30.53 30.62
C LYS A 243 -21.05 31.46 29.39
N PRO A 244 -19.94 31.38 28.63
CA PRO A 244 -19.98 31.78 27.24
C PRO A 244 -21.02 30.90 26.52
N ALA A 245 -21.72 31.44 25.52
CA ALA A 245 -22.61 30.62 24.71
C ALA A 245 -21.80 29.44 24.12
N TYR A 246 -22.44 28.30 23.86
CA TYR A 246 -21.76 27.10 23.32
C TYR A 246 -20.87 27.40 22.10
N GLU A 247 -21.23 28.42 21.32
CA GLU A 247 -20.52 28.91 20.13
C GLU A 247 -19.26 29.76 20.44
N ASP A 248 -19.21 30.38 21.62
CA ASP A 248 -18.12 31.29 22.05
C ASP A 248 -17.01 30.54 22.81
N ALA A 249 -17.12 29.23 22.98
CA ALA A 249 -16.07 28.43 23.59
C ALA A 249 -14.81 28.41 22.71
N GLU A 250 -13.67 28.81 23.28
CA GLU A 250 -12.38 28.77 22.61
C GLU A 250 -11.62 27.49 22.96
N PHE A 251 -10.90 26.97 21.95
CA PHE A 251 -9.96 25.87 22.07
C PHE A 251 -8.55 26.42 22.02
N ALA A 252 -7.70 26.01 22.96
CA ALA A 252 -6.27 26.24 22.89
C ALA A 252 -5.57 24.93 22.48
N TYR A 253 -4.75 25.00 21.44
CA TYR A 253 -3.96 23.90 20.92
C TYR A 253 -2.49 24.12 21.30
N THR A 254 -1.87 23.09 21.86
CA THR A 254 -0.45 23.08 22.20
C THR A 254 0.22 21.84 21.59
N PRO A 255 1.07 21.99 20.57
CA PRO A 255 1.78 20.86 19.99
C PRO A 255 2.86 20.32 20.94
N LEU A 256 3.05 19.00 20.95
CA LEU A 256 4.09 18.30 21.72
C LEU A 256 5.08 17.66 20.74
N LEU A 257 5.69 18.51 19.92
CA LEU A 257 6.64 18.12 18.88
C LEU A 257 8.07 18.11 19.45
N ASP A 258 8.83 17.08 19.10
CA ASP A 258 10.26 16.99 19.37
C ASP A 258 11.02 17.07 18.03
N GLU A 259 11.90 18.07 17.89
CA GLU A 259 12.66 18.33 16.66
C GLU A 259 13.45 17.11 16.15
N ASN A 260 13.89 16.21 17.04
CA ASN A 260 14.66 15.03 16.65
C ASN A 260 13.76 13.87 16.22
N ARG A 261 12.63 13.68 16.91
CA ARG A 261 11.72 12.56 16.68
C ARG A 261 10.76 12.84 15.52
N ASP A 262 10.31 14.09 15.42
CA ASP A 262 9.20 14.50 14.56
C ASP A 262 9.70 15.32 13.35
N ARG A 263 10.99 15.20 13.00
CA ARG A 263 11.64 15.95 11.90
C ARG A 263 10.90 15.81 10.57
N ASP A 264 10.63 14.58 10.15
CA ASP A 264 9.94 14.29 8.89
C ASP A 264 8.50 14.83 8.90
N LEU A 265 7.90 14.96 10.08
CA LEU A 265 6.57 15.51 10.27
C LEU A 265 6.58 17.04 10.26
N LEU A 266 7.62 17.68 10.81
CA LEU A 266 7.81 19.13 10.79
C LEU A 266 7.95 19.68 9.36
N ASP A 267 8.61 18.95 8.47
CA ASP A 267 8.80 19.35 7.07
C ASP A 267 7.48 19.41 6.28
N ILE A 268 6.44 18.72 6.75
CA ILE A 268 5.14 18.61 6.07
C ILE A 268 3.99 19.33 6.77
N LEU A 269 4.16 19.65 8.06
CA LEU A 269 3.13 20.32 8.84
C LEU A 269 3.10 21.81 8.48
N PRO A 270 1.91 22.40 8.29
CA PRO A 270 1.77 23.85 8.24
C PRO A 270 2.26 24.50 9.54
N ASP A 271 2.87 25.69 9.43
CA ASP A 271 3.44 26.45 10.55
C ASP A 271 2.48 26.57 11.75
N TYR A 272 1.20 26.81 11.51
CA TYR A 272 0.19 26.96 12.55
C TYR A 272 -0.12 25.67 13.34
N LEU A 273 0.30 24.49 12.88
CA LEU A 273 0.25 23.24 13.64
C LEU A 273 1.54 22.96 14.41
N THR A 274 2.59 23.74 14.17
CA THR A 274 3.86 23.67 14.92
C THR A 274 3.91 24.69 16.07
N GLU A 275 3.00 25.67 16.06
CA GLU A 275 2.87 26.70 17.09
C GLU A 275 1.63 26.50 17.96
N GLU A 276 1.63 27.14 19.13
CA GLU A 276 0.46 27.22 19.99
C GLU A 276 -0.58 28.16 19.39
N ILE A 277 -1.82 27.69 19.23
CA ILE A 277 -2.90 28.48 18.62
C ILE A 277 -4.18 28.41 19.44
N CYS A 278 -4.94 29.50 19.42
CA CYS A 278 -6.29 29.53 19.97
C CYS A 278 -7.30 29.75 18.85
N PHE A 279 -8.41 29.00 18.85
CA PHE A 279 -9.45 29.13 17.85
C PHE A 279 -10.83 28.83 18.42
N PRO A 280 -11.90 29.42 17.85
CA PRO A 280 -13.26 29.18 18.34
C PRO A 280 -13.74 27.77 18.02
N ARG A 281 -14.68 27.24 18.83
CA ARG A 281 -15.29 25.92 18.64
C ARG A 281 -15.83 25.68 17.23
N SER A 282 -16.39 26.71 16.60
CA SER A 282 -16.90 26.65 15.22
C SER A 282 -15.82 26.26 14.18
N HIS A 283 -14.54 26.45 14.50
CA HIS A 283 -13.41 26.07 13.67
C HIS A 283 -12.80 24.70 14.02
N ALA A 284 -13.23 24.05 15.10
CA ALA A 284 -12.66 22.77 15.54
C ALA A 284 -12.74 21.68 14.45
N ALA A 285 -13.86 21.61 13.72
CA ALA A 285 -14.00 20.66 12.61
C ALA A 285 -13.03 20.95 11.45
N LYS A 286 -12.79 22.24 11.14
CA LYS A 286 -11.84 22.65 10.10
C LYS A 286 -10.41 22.35 10.52
N PHE A 287 -10.06 22.68 11.76
CA PHE A 287 -8.78 22.34 12.37
C PHE A 287 -8.52 20.83 12.28
N TYR A 288 -9.48 20.02 12.73
CA TYR A 288 -9.35 18.57 12.71
C TYR A 288 -9.20 18.00 11.29
N ALA A 289 -9.98 18.49 10.32
CA ALA A 289 -9.83 18.10 8.92
C ALA A 289 -8.43 18.40 8.37
N LYS A 290 -7.83 19.53 8.76
CA LYS A 290 -6.45 19.87 8.36
C LYS A 290 -5.42 18.96 9.00
N VAL A 291 -5.57 18.62 10.27
CA VAL A 291 -4.71 17.66 10.96
C VAL A 291 -4.76 16.30 10.23
N VAL A 292 -5.95 15.77 9.97
CA VAL A 292 -6.11 14.48 9.25
C VAL A 292 -5.50 14.54 7.85
N ASP A 293 -5.72 15.63 7.13
CA ASP A 293 -5.13 15.83 5.80
C ASP A 293 -3.60 15.73 5.84
N CYS A 294 -2.95 16.39 6.79
CA CYS A 294 -1.49 16.37 6.94
C CYS A 294 -0.98 14.99 7.35
N MET A 295 -1.74 14.24 8.15
CA MET A 295 -1.35 12.92 8.64
C MET A 295 -1.58 11.78 7.63
N THR A 296 -2.47 11.96 6.65
CA THR A 296 -2.92 10.87 5.74
C THR A 296 -2.62 11.07 4.26
N LYS A 297 -2.45 12.33 3.80
CA LYS A 297 -2.12 12.60 2.39
C LYS A 297 -0.68 12.20 2.11
N ARG A 298 -0.48 11.50 0.99
CA ARG A 298 0.84 11.05 0.54
C ARG A 298 1.61 12.27 0.03
N ILE A 299 2.66 12.64 0.75
CA ILE A 299 3.55 13.73 0.34
C ILE A 299 4.71 13.09 -0.40
N VAL A 300 4.78 13.37 -1.70
CA VAL A 300 5.96 13.07 -2.52
C VAL A 300 6.89 14.24 -2.23
N VAL A 301 7.86 14.05 -1.34
CA VAL A 301 8.99 14.97 -1.25
C VAL A 301 9.77 14.78 -2.55
N GLU A 302 9.52 15.65 -3.53
CA GLU A 302 10.44 15.80 -4.67
C GLU A 302 11.73 16.41 -4.08
N GLU A 303 12.76 15.59 -3.93
CA GLU A 303 14.12 16.06 -3.66
C GLU A 303 14.59 16.80 -4.92
N ASP A 304 14.65 18.14 -4.85
CA ASP A 304 15.45 18.98 -5.76
C ASP A 304 16.92 19.03 -5.33
#